data_AF-U7L6Y2-F1
#
_entry.id   AF-U7L6Y2-F1
#
_cell.length_a   1.000
_cell.length_b   1.000
_cell.length_c   1.000
_cell.angle_alpha   90.00
_cell.angle_beta   90.00
_cell.angle_gamma   90.00
#
_symmetry.space_group_name_H-M   'P 1'
#
loop_
_entity.id
_entity.type
_entity.pdbx_description
1 polymer ?
#
loop_
_entity_poly.entity_id
_entity_poly.type
_entity_poly.pdbx_seq_one_letter_code
_entity_poly.pdbx_strand_id
1 'polypeptide(L)'
;MEDSVHEALAFNEEMEQDQGAGRKTALNALFAAALAGLWFGLSQFGEGMPLWLSLGVIIACVGVGLWVGAKKRDVRAGYRQNPFDQPQPDWKYYLGFFLMFAPTFFQTFLEGHMVIAAIVFTLWGLGVFWALNSGAMDMSTRGQRDDKQASGDE
;
A
#
# COMPACT_ATOMS: atom_id res chain seq x y z
N MET A 1 -17.19 -38.09 -11.64
CA MET A 1 -16.14 -38.12 -10.58
C MET A 1 -15.04 -37.11 -10.86
N GLU A 2 -14.57 -36.96 -12.11
CA GLU A 2 -13.60 -35.92 -12.47
C GLU A 2 -14.19 -34.50 -12.33
N ASP A 3 -15.43 -34.28 -12.79
CA ASP A 3 -16.11 -32.98 -12.65
C ASP A 3 -16.27 -32.53 -11.18
N SER A 4 -16.60 -33.45 -10.28
CA SER A 4 -16.74 -33.15 -8.85
C SER A 4 -15.41 -32.83 -8.15
N VAL A 5 -14.29 -33.36 -8.65
CA VAL A 5 -12.95 -33.04 -8.13
C VAL A 5 -12.49 -31.69 -8.64
N HIS A 6 -12.74 -31.37 -9.91
CA HIS A 6 -12.46 -30.05 -10.48
C HIS A 6 -13.30 -28.96 -9.82
N GLU A 7 -14.57 -29.22 -9.54
CA GLU A 7 -15.45 -28.29 -8.85
C GLU A 7 -15.04 -28.08 -7.39
N ALA A 8 -14.65 -29.14 -6.67
CA ALA A 8 -14.14 -29.01 -5.30
C ALA A 8 -12.80 -28.27 -5.23
N LEU A 9 -11.90 -28.48 -6.20
CA LEU A 9 -10.64 -27.74 -6.30
C LEU A 9 -10.88 -26.26 -6.65
N ALA A 10 -11.76 -25.97 -7.60
CA ALA A 10 -12.13 -24.60 -7.96
C ALA A 10 -12.79 -23.87 -6.78
N PHE A 11 -13.68 -24.53 -6.05
CA PHE A 11 -14.30 -23.99 -4.84
C PHE A 11 -13.26 -23.73 -3.74
N ASN A 12 -12.31 -24.63 -3.52
CA ASN A 12 -11.27 -24.43 -2.51
C ASN A 12 -10.31 -23.29 -2.89
N GLU A 13 -9.97 -23.19 -4.18
CA GLU A 13 -9.14 -22.09 -4.71
C GLU A 13 -9.86 -20.74 -4.61
N GLU A 14 -11.15 -20.69 -4.93
CA GLU A 14 -12.00 -19.50 -4.76
C GLU A 14 -12.12 -19.10 -3.29
N MET A 15 -12.36 -20.06 -2.38
CA MET A 15 -12.45 -19.81 -0.93
C MET A 15 -11.12 -19.35 -0.32
N GLU A 16 -9.99 -19.96 -0.71
CA GLU A 16 -8.65 -19.52 -0.28
C GLU A 16 -8.31 -18.13 -0.82
N GLN A 17 -8.69 -17.83 -2.06
CA GLN A 17 -8.46 -16.54 -2.70
C GLN A 17 -9.31 -15.44 -2.03
N ASP A 18 -10.57 -15.70 -1.73
CA ASP A 18 -11.49 -14.75 -1.12
C ASP A 18 -11.15 -14.49 0.36
N GLN A 19 -10.81 -15.55 1.13
CA GLN A 19 -10.28 -15.39 2.48
C GLN A 19 -8.93 -14.66 2.49
N GLY A 20 -8.05 -14.95 1.51
CA GLY A 20 -6.78 -14.26 1.33
C GLY A 20 -6.94 -12.77 1.03
N ALA A 21 -7.90 -12.42 0.17
CA ALA A 21 -8.24 -11.05 -0.20
C ALA A 21 -8.88 -10.28 0.98
N GLY A 22 -9.81 -10.91 1.71
CA GLY A 22 -10.42 -10.34 2.91
C GLY A 22 -9.39 -10.08 4.01
N ARG A 23 -8.51 -11.05 4.28
CA ARG A 23 -7.43 -10.89 5.27
C ARG A 23 -6.45 -9.79 4.87
N LYS A 24 -6.06 -9.72 3.59
CA LYS A 24 -5.18 -8.65 3.08
C LYS A 24 -5.81 -7.28 3.24
N THR A 25 -7.11 -7.16 2.93
CA THR A 25 -7.87 -5.90 3.07
C THR A 25 -7.94 -5.48 4.54
N ALA A 26 -8.22 -6.41 5.46
CA ALA A 26 -8.26 -6.13 6.89
C ALA A 26 -6.89 -5.70 7.43
N LEU A 27 -5.81 -6.36 7.01
CA LEU A 27 -4.44 -5.97 7.38
C LEU A 27 -4.07 -4.58 6.85
N ASN A 28 -4.44 -4.26 5.60
CA ASN A 28 -4.24 -2.94 5.02
C ASN A 28 -5.00 -1.86 5.80
N ALA A 29 -6.24 -2.15 6.22
CA ALA A 29 -7.05 -1.24 7.04
C ALA A 29 -6.44 -1.01 8.42
N LEU A 30 -6.00 -2.08 9.09
CA LEU A 30 -5.31 -1.99 10.38
C LEU A 30 -4.01 -1.20 10.28
N PHE A 31 -3.23 -1.43 9.22
CA PHE A 31 -1.98 -0.71 8.99
C PHE A 31 -2.23 0.79 8.74
N ALA A 32 -3.21 1.13 7.89
CA ALA A 32 -3.58 2.51 7.63
C ALA A 32 -4.10 3.22 8.90
N ALA A 33 -4.93 2.55 9.70
CA ALA A 33 -5.43 3.08 10.96
C ALA A 33 -4.30 3.27 11.99
N ALA A 34 -3.37 2.32 12.10
CA ALA A 34 -2.22 2.43 12.99
C ALA A 34 -1.30 3.59 12.58
N LEU A 35 -1.04 3.76 11.27
CA LEU A 35 -0.28 4.90 10.75
C LEU A 35 -0.96 6.24 11.03
N ALA A 36 -2.26 6.33 10.79
CA ALA A 36 -3.03 7.54 11.06
C ALA A 36 -3.03 7.90 12.55
N GLY A 37 -3.26 6.91 13.43
CA GLY A 37 -3.21 7.10 14.88
C GLY A 37 -1.82 7.49 15.38
N LEU A 38 -0.77 6.89 14.82
CA LEU A 38 0.62 7.22 15.15
C LEU A 38 0.94 8.66 14.77
N TRP A 39 0.64 9.07 13.53
CA TRP A 39 0.87 10.45 13.07
C TRP A 39 0.01 11.48 13.81
N PHE A 40 -1.24 11.15 14.09
CA PHE A 40 -2.10 11.97 14.95
C PHE A 40 -1.47 12.15 16.33
N GLY A 41 -1.08 11.06 16.99
CA GLY A 41 -0.40 11.14 18.29
C GLY A 41 0.84 12.01 18.24
N LEU A 42 1.69 11.81 17.22
CA LEU A 42 2.87 12.64 17.01
C LEU A 42 2.55 14.12 16.79
N SER A 43 1.45 14.47 16.13
CA SER A 43 1.05 15.88 15.96
C SER A 43 0.61 16.56 17.26
N GLN A 44 0.27 15.81 18.31
CA GLN A 44 -0.22 16.36 19.58
C GLN A 44 0.87 16.55 20.64
N PHE A 45 2.00 15.85 20.51
CA PHE A 45 3.19 16.17 21.29
C PHE A 45 3.83 17.41 20.67
N GLY A 46 3.59 18.58 21.27
CA GLY A 46 4.13 19.86 20.78
C GLY A 46 5.66 19.98 20.90
N GLU A 47 6.19 21.22 20.94
CA GLU A 47 7.63 21.61 21.00
C GLU A 47 8.59 20.71 21.82
N GLY A 48 8.10 19.91 22.78
CA GLY A 48 8.87 18.95 23.55
C GLY A 48 9.21 17.63 22.82
N MET A 49 8.74 17.38 21.60
CA MET A 49 9.06 16.14 20.90
C MET A 49 10.38 16.23 20.12
N PRO A 50 11.40 15.43 20.47
CA PRO A 50 12.65 15.45 19.73
C PRO A 50 12.47 15.06 18.26
N LEU A 51 13.02 15.86 17.35
CA LEU A 51 13.06 15.59 15.90
C LEU A 51 13.60 14.19 15.55
N TRP A 52 14.42 13.58 16.42
CA TRP A 52 14.93 12.23 16.20
C TRP A 52 13.86 11.14 16.36
N LEU A 53 12.78 11.37 17.12
CA LEU A 53 11.67 10.42 17.24
C LEU A 53 10.83 10.37 15.96
N SER A 54 10.51 11.53 15.38
CA SER A 54 9.83 11.59 14.08
C SER A 54 10.72 11.01 12.97
N LEU A 55 12.03 11.31 12.99
CA LEU A 55 12.99 10.70 12.08
C LEU A 55 13.05 9.17 12.25
N GLY A 56 13.03 8.67 13.50
CA GLY A 56 13.05 7.25 13.82
C GLY A 56 11.82 6.52 13.27
N VAL A 57 10.64 7.13 13.35
CA VAL A 57 9.41 6.61 12.74
C VAL A 57 9.54 6.56 11.22
N ILE A 58 10.06 7.63 10.58
CA ILE A 58 10.27 7.65 9.13
C ILE A 58 11.24 6.55 8.70
N ILE A 59 12.36 6.40 9.42
CA ILE A 59 13.36 5.35 9.16
C ILE A 59 12.74 3.96 9.35
N ALA A 60 11.91 3.76 10.37
CA ALA A 60 11.20 2.50 10.57
C ALA A 60 10.22 2.21 9.42
N CYS A 61 9.42 3.21 9.00
CA CYS A 61 8.51 3.07 7.87
C CYS A 61 9.25 2.77 6.56
N VAL A 62 10.35 3.47 6.28
CA VAL A 62 11.21 3.21 5.11
C VAL A 62 11.85 1.83 5.22
N GLY A 63 12.35 1.44 6.40
CA GLY A 63 12.94 0.14 6.65
C GLY A 63 11.95 -1.00 6.43
N VAL A 64 10.72 -0.89 6.93
CA VAL A 64 9.65 -1.87 6.67
C VAL A 64 9.28 -1.87 5.19
N GLY A 65 9.17 -0.71 4.54
CA GLY A 65 8.91 -0.61 3.10
C GLY A 65 9.98 -1.31 2.26
N LEU A 66 11.26 -1.06 2.57
CA LEU A 66 12.40 -1.70 1.92
C LEU A 66 12.46 -3.20 2.21
N TRP A 67 12.18 -3.63 3.44
CA TRP A 67 12.13 -5.05 3.82
C TRP A 67 11.04 -5.80 3.07
N VAL A 68 9.83 -5.23 3.01
CA VAL A 68 8.70 -5.80 2.25
C VAL A 68 9.00 -5.82 0.75
N GLY A 69 9.58 -4.74 0.21
CA GLY A 69 10.00 -4.67 -1.18
C GLY A 69 11.08 -5.71 -1.52
N ALA A 70 12.08 -5.87 -0.64
CA ALA A 70 13.12 -6.89 -0.78
C ALA A 70 12.54 -8.31 -0.72
N LYS A 71 11.58 -8.56 0.18
CA LYS A 71 10.91 -9.87 0.28
C LYS A 71 10.04 -10.19 -0.94
N LYS A 72 9.42 -9.18 -1.57
CA LYS A 72 8.75 -9.35 -2.87
C LYS A 72 9.73 -9.70 -4.00
N ARG A 73 10.99 -9.27 -3.89
CA ARG A 73 12.06 -9.53 -4.88
C ARG A 73 12.57 -10.97 -4.86
N ASP A 74 12.43 -11.68 -3.74
CA ASP A 74 12.71 -13.11 -3.61
C ASP A 74 11.69 -13.99 -4.35
N VAL A 75 10.52 -13.45 -4.67
CA VAL A 75 9.58 -14.09 -5.58
C VAL A 75 10.10 -13.81 -6.98
N ARG A 76 10.81 -14.79 -7.58
CA ARG A 76 11.30 -14.69 -8.96
C ARG A 76 10.19 -14.15 -9.86
N ALA A 77 10.42 -12.97 -10.44
CA ALA A 77 9.83 -12.60 -11.72
C ALA A 77 9.90 -13.84 -12.60
N GLY A 78 8.76 -14.41 -13.00
CA GLY A 78 8.74 -15.67 -13.72
C GLY A 78 9.71 -15.60 -14.89
N TYR A 79 10.41 -16.69 -15.22
CA TYR A 79 11.46 -16.75 -16.25
C TYR A 79 11.06 -16.23 -17.66
N ARG A 80 9.80 -15.83 -17.84
CA ARG A 80 9.21 -15.22 -19.04
C ARG A 80 9.09 -13.69 -18.98
N GLN A 81 9.37 -13.05 -17.85
CA GLN A 81 9.42 -11.58 -17.78
C GLN A 81 10.73 -11.09 -18.40
N ASN A 82 10.60 -10.31 -19.48
CA ASN A 82 11.70 -9.65 -20.14
C ASN A 82 12.37 -8.69 -19.13
N PRO A 83 13.67 -8.86 -18.81
CA PRO A 83 14.35 -8.02 -17.82
C PRO A 83 14.46 -6.54 -18.22
N PHE A 84 14.20 -6.22 -19.50
CA PHE A 84 14.17 -4.87 -20.05
C PHE A 84 12.77 -4.24 -20.08
N ASP A 85 11.70 -5.02 -19.94
CA ASP A 85 10.31 -4.52 -19.80
C ASP A 85 9.88 -4.51 -18.33
N GLN A 86 10.58 -3.71 -17.53
CA GLN A 86 10.15 -3.49 -16.15
C GLN A 86 8.98 -2.50 -16.14
N PRO A 87 7.90 -2.78 -15.39
CA PRO A 87 6.76 -1.89 -15.29
C PRO A 87 7.19 -0.53 -14.74
N GLN A 88 6.93 0.53 -15.52
CA GLN A 88 7.30 1.88 -15.14
C GLN A 88 6.32 2.48 -14.11
N PRO A 89 6.79 3.40 -13.24
CA PRO A 89 5.93 4.11 -12.31
C PRO A 89 4.93 5.02 -13.05
N ASP A 90 3.64 4.82 -12.81
CA ASP A 90 2.56 5.68 -13.33
C ASP A 90 2.21 6.80 -12.33
N TRP A 91 1.30 7.69 -12.72
CA TRP A 91 0.83 8.77 -11.85
C TRP A 91 0.23 8.27 -10.52
N LYS A 92 -0.45 7.10 -10.51
CA LYS A 92 -1.04 6.50 -9.29
C LYS A 92 0.04 6.04 -8.32
N TYR A 93 1.18 5.57 -8.82
CA TYR A 93 2.35 5.24 -8.00
C TYR A 93 2.92 6.47 -7.32
N TYR A 94 3.14 7.54 -8.08
CA TYR A 94 3.62 8.79 -7.50
C TYR A 94 2.62 9.36 -6.49
N LEU A 95 1.32 9.27 -6.77
CA LEU A 95 0.27 9.67 -5.82
C LEU A 95 0.30 8.82 -4.55
N GLY A 96 0.34 7.49 -4.66
CA GLY A 96 0.38 6.59 -3.50
C GLY A 96 1.62 6.80 -2.65
N PHE A 97 2.78 7.00 -3.29
CA PHE A 97 4.03 7.34 -2.61
C PHE A 97 3.92 8.68 -1.89
N PHE A 98 3.41 9.73 -2.56
CA PHE A 98 3.18 11.04 -1.94
C PHE A 98 2.24 10.93 -0.74
N LEU A 99 1.14 10.18 -0.86
CA LEU A 99 0.21 9.95 0.24
C LEU A 99 0.89 9.31 1.45
N MET A 100 1.78 8.34 1.28
CA MET A 100 2.48 7.72 2.42
C MET A 100 3.31 8.71 3.26
N PHE A 101 3.83 9.76 2.63
CA PHE A 101 4.69 10.74 3.30
C PHE A 101 4.02 12.09 3.52
N ALA A 102 2.82 12.33 3.00
CA ALA A 102 2.11 13.61 3.11
C ALA A 102 2.11 14.24 4.52
N PRO A 103 1.94 13.48 5.63
CA PRO A 103 1.93 14.04 6.97
C PRO A 103 3.18 14.82 7.37
N THR A 104 4.35 14.49 6.83
CA THR A 104 5.60 15.20 7.16
C THR A 104 5.54 16.68 6.79
N PHE A 105 4.74 17.04 5.79
CA PHE A 105 4.63 18.41 5.29
C PHE A 105 3.66 19.27 6.10
N PHE A 106 2.68 18.65 6.76
CA PHE A 106 1.61 19.40 7.44
C PHE A 106 1.45 19.11 8.93
N GLN A 107 2.18 18.15 9.49
CA GLN A 107 2.11 17.80 10.92
C GLN A 107 2.31 19.01 11.83
N THR A 108 3.29 19.87 11.52
CA THR A 108 3.63 21.04 12.35
C THR A 108 2.53 22.10 12.36
N PHE A 109 1.73 22.21 11.29
CA PHE A 109 0.61 23.15 11.24
C PHE A 109 -0.63 22.65 12.02
N LEU A 110 -0.64 21.38 12.42
CA LEU A 110 -1.73 20.75 13.17
C LEU A 110 -1.44 20.65 14.67
N GLU A 111 -0.27 21.13 15.10
CA GLU A 111 0.15 21.16 16.50
C GLU A 111 -0.88 21.95 17.35
N GLY A 112 -1.34 21.35 18.44
CA GLY A 112 -2.33 21.96 19.33
C GLY A 112 -3.77 22.02 18.80
N HIS A 113 -4.01 21.67 17.53
CA HIS A 113 -5.33 21.70 16.90
C HIS A 113 -5.98 20.30 16.81
N MET A 114 -6.29 19.70 17.97
CA MET A 114 -6.79 18.31 18.09
C MET A 114 -7.92 17.94 17.13
N VAL A 115 -8.96 18.78 17.00
CA VAL A 115 -10.13 18.47 16.15
C VAL A 115 -9.76 18.48 14.68
N ILE A 116 -8.97 19.47 14.25
CA ILE A 116 -8.52 19.60 12.86
C ILE A 116 -7.58 18.45 12.52
N ALA A 117 -6.64 18.14 13.43
CA ALA A 117 -5.73 17.02 13.28
C ALA A 117 -6.49 15.69 13.13
N ALA A 118 -7.50 15.44 13.96
CA ALA A 118 -8.29 14.21 13.88
C ALA A 118 -8.98 14.06 12.51
N ILE A 119 -9.56 15.13 11.98
CA ILE A 119 -10.20 15.12 10.65
C ILE A 119 -9.16 14.86 9.55
N VAL A 120 -8.04 15.60 9.55
CA VAL A 120 -7.00 15.47 8.53
C VAL A 120 -6.39 14.08 8.54
N PHE A 121 -6.03 13.53 9.71
CA PHE A 121 -5.45 12.20 9.80
C PHE A 121 -6.44 11.07 9.48
N THR A 122 -7.73 11.27 9.72
CA THR A 122 -8.77 10.33 9.30
C THR A 122 -8.89 10.27 7.78
N LEU A 123 -8.99 11.44 7.12
CA LEU A 123 -9.04 11.53 5.66
C LEU A 123 -7.76 11.00 5.02
N TRP A 124 -6.62 11.31 5.62
CA TRP A 124 -5.34 10.80 5.19
C TRP A 124 -5.24 9.28 5.32
N GLY A 125 -5.67 8.72 6.45
CA GLY A 125 -5.70 7.27 6.68
C GLY A 125 -6.58 6.53 5.67
N LEU A 126 -7.73 7.11 5.28
CA LEU A 126 -8.56 6.59 4.19
C LEU A 126 -7.81 6.61 2.85
N GLY A 127 -7.04 7.67 2.58
CA GLY A 127 -6.18 7.75 1.40
C GLY A 127 -5.07 6.69 1.38
N VAL A 128 -4.41 6.45 2.53
CA VAL A 128 -3.40 5.39 2.68
C VAL A 128 -4.02 4.02 2.47
N PHE A 129 -5.19 3.76 3.08
CA PHE A 129 -5.93 2.52 2.87
C PHE A 129 -6.25 2.31 1.39
N TRP A 130 -6.74 3.35 0.70
CA TRP A 130 -6.99 3.30 -0.73
C TRP A 130 -5.71 2.98 -1.52
N ALA A 131 -4.58 3.63 -1.22
CA ALA A 131 -3.32 3.40 -1.91
C ALA A 131 -2.82 1.95 -1.76
N LEU A 132 -3.01 1.36 -0.57
CA LEU A 132 -2.63 -0.02 -0.27
C LEU A 132 -3.57 -1.05 -0.91
N ASN A 133 -4.88 -0.76 -0.95
CA ASN A 133 -5.88 -1.71 -1.43
C ASN A 133 -6.11 -1.66 -2.94
N SER A 134 -5.90 -0.50 -3.57
CA SER A 134 -6.07 -0.31 -5.02
C SER A 134 -4.92 -0.86 -5.87
N GLY A 135 -3.82 -1.29 -5.23
CA GLY A 135 -2.57 -1.63 -5.93
C GLY A 135 -1.83 -0.41 -6.47
N ALA A 136 -2.17 0.81 -6.02
CA ALA A 136 -1.51 2.04 -6.46
C ALA A 136 0.00 2.06 -6.18
N MET A 137 0.50 1.26 -5.24
CA MET A 137 1.95 1.12 -5.00
C MET A 137 2.52 -0.23 -5.46
N ASP A 138 1.71 -1.09 -6.10
CA ASP A 138 2.19 -2.37 -6.63
C ASP A 138 2.62 -2.22 -8.08
N MET A 139 3.92 -2.35 -8.35
CA MET A 139 4.47 -2.32 -9.71
C MET A 139 4.20 -3.63 -10.47
N SER A 140 4.03 -4.75 -9.76
CA SER A 140 3.90 -6.08 -10.36
C SER A 140 2.61 -6.30 -11.17
N THR A 141 1.55 -5.56 -10.87
CA THR A 141 0.23 -5.67 -11.53
C THR A 141 0.13 -4.86 -12.83
N ARG A 142 1.20 -4.16 -13.22
CA ARG A 142 1.16 -3.13 -14.26
C ARG A 142 1.70 -3.58 -15.60
N GLY A 143 2.62 -4.55 -15.61
CA GLY A 143 3.15 -5.13 -16.86
C GLY A 143 2.16 -5.97 -17.65
N GLN A 144 0.90 -6.11 -17.20
CA GLN A 144 -0.15 -6.87 -17.89
C GLN A 144 -1.23 -6.02 -18.56
N ARG A 145 -1.23 -4.69 -18.35
CA ARG A 145 -2.30 -3.81 -18.86
C ARG A 145 -2.06 -3.33 -20.29
N ASP A 146 -0.83 -3.23 -20.74
CA ASP A 146 -0.54 -2.67 -22.07
C ASP A 146 -0.64 -3.70 -23.21
N ASP A 147 -0.60 -5.01 -22.91
CA ASP A 147 -0.69 -6.08 -23.92
C ASP A 147 -2.12 -6.45 -24.34
N LYS A 148 -3.16 -5.86 -23.73
CA LYS A 148 -4.56 -6.18 -24.05
C LYS A 148 -5.28 -5.16 -24.93
N GLN A 149 -4.59 -4.15 -25.45
CA GLN A 149 -5.19 -3.12 -26.30
C GLN A 149 -4.47 -2.92 -27.64
N ALA A 150 -3.91 -3.99 -28.22
CA ALA A 150 -3.41 -3.99 -29.60
C ALA A 150 -3.60 -5.37 -30.27
N SER A 151 -4.84 -5.68 -30.67
CA SER A 151 -5.16 -6.54 -31.83
C SER A 151 -6.67 -6.67 -31.98
N GLY A 152 -7.32 -5.54 -32.18
CA GLY A 152 -8.63 -5.45 -32.81
C GLY A 152 -8.50 -4.33 -33.83
N ASP A 153 -8.79 -4.65 -35.09
CA ASP A 153 -8.71 -3.81 -36.30
C ASP A 153 -7.36 -3.88 -37.04
N GLU A 154 -7.17 -4.96 -37.80
CA GLU A 154 -7.20 -5.00 -39.30
C GLU A 154 -6.94 -6.43 -39.80
#